data_AF-A0A953B6R1-F1
#
_entry.id   AF-A0A953B6R1-F1
#
_cell.length_a   1.000
_cell.length_b   1.000
_cell.length_c   1.000
_cell.angle_alpha   90.00
_cell.angle_beta   90.00
_cell.angle_gamma   90.00
#
_symmetry.space_group_name_H-M   'P 1'
#
loop_
_entity.id
_entity.type
_entity.pdbx_description
1 polymer ?
#
loop_
_entity_poly.entity_id
_entity_poly.type
_entity_poly.pdbx_seq_one_letter_code
_entity_poly.pdbx_strand_id
1 'polypeptide(L)'
;MALFVGVAAARFAILLVSQRHVHSDEAIIGLMAKHILEGRYFPFYMYGQAYNAGAAWEAYLAAAAFAFFGVGVLPLKACMVVLSLLCLSLFYCMCLKLYDQRTALLAAAVFALLPPLLKWHFQV
;
A
#
# COMPACT_ATOMS: atom_id res chain seq x y z
N MET A 1 -18.54 -3.31 8.27
CA MET A 1 -17.30 -3.96 8.74
C MET A 1 -16.94 -5.23 7.98
N ALA A 2 -17.84 -6.20 7.81
CA ALA A 2 -17.54 -7.46 7.13
C ALA A 2 -16.93 -7.30 5.71
N LEU A 3 -17.38 -6.31 4.95
CA LEU A 3 -16.82 -5.98 3.62
C LEU A 3 -15.33 -5.57 3.70
N PHE A 4 -14.96 -4.71 4.64
CA PHE A 4 -13.57 -4.25 4.81
C PHE A 4 -12.66 -5.38 5.22
N VAL A 5 -13.13 -6.22 6.16
CA VAL A 5 -12.40 -7.40 6.63
C VAL A 5 -12.24 -8.41 5.50
N GLY A 6 -13.27 -8.64 4.69
CA GLY A 6 -13.22 -9.52 3.53
C GLY A 6 -12.24 -9.02 2.45
N VAL A 7 -12.25 -7.73 2.14
CA VAL A 7 -11.31 -7.12 1.18
C VAL A 7 -9.88 -7.16 1.70
N ALA A 8 -9.67 -6.85 2.99
CA ALA A 8 -8.36 -6.95 3.63
C ALA A 8 -7.82 -8.38 3.62
N ALA A 9 -8.65 -9.35 4.01
CA ALA A 9 -8.30 -10.76 4.02
C ALA A 9 -8.00 -11.30 2.61
N ALA A 10 -8.83 -10.94 1.61
CA ALA A 10 -8.60 -11.32 0.22
C ALA A 10 -7.27 -10.75 -0.31
N ARG A 11 -6.99 -9.46 -0.05
CA ARG A 11 -5.74 -8.83 -0.47
C ARG A 11 -4.52 -9.43 0.22
N PHE A 12 -4.62 -9.69 1.52
CA PHE A 12 -3.55 -10.34 2.28
C PHE A 12 -3.31 -11.79 1.80
N ALA A 13 -4.37 -12.54 1.50
CA ALA A 13 -4.27 -13.87 0.93
C ALA A 13 -3.60 -13.84 -0.47
N ILE A 14 -3.96 -12.88 -1.33
CA ILE A 14 -3.36 -12.73 -2.66
C ILE A 14 -1.87 -12.35 -2.55
N LEU A 15 -1.50 -11.48 -1.61
CA LEU A 15 -0.09 -11.19 -1.31
C LEU A 15 0.69 -12.45 -0.96
N LEU A 16 0.15 -13.30 -0.08
CA LEU A 16 0.82 -14.52 0.38
C LEU A 16 0.92 -15.61 -0.70
N VAL A 17 -0.09 -15.68 -1.59
CA VAL A 17 -0.21 -16.75 -2.58
C VAL A 17 0.48 -16.42 -3.90
N SER A 18 0.31 -15.20 -4.43
CA SER A 18 0.65 -14.89 -5.83
C SER A 18 1.81 -13.90 -6.00
N GLN A 19 2.05 -12.99 -5.05
CA GLN A 19 2.94 -11.84 -5.24
C GLN A 19 4.26 -11.96 -4.47
N ARG A 20 4.92 -13.12 -4.60
CA ARG A 20 6.25 -13.35 -4.01
C ARG A 20 7.40 -12.67 -4.76
N HIS A 21 7.14 -12.20 -5.98
CA HIS A 21 8.12 -11.51 -6.80
C HIS A 21 8.01 -10.00 -6.61
N VAL A 22 9.16 -9.37 -6.47
CA VAL A 22 9.30 -7.92 -6.35
C VAL A 22 9.40 -7.35 -7.76
N HIS A 23 8.52 -6.42 -8.11
CA HIS A 23 8.62 -5.69 -9.37
C HIS A 23 9.81 -4.71 -9.35
N SER A 24 10.31 -4.31 -10.52
CA SER A 24 11.51 -3.48 -10.60
C SER A 24 11.38 -2.16 -9.81
N ASP A 25 10.19 -1.59 -9.77
CA ASP A 25 9.91 -0.35 -9.02
C ASP A 25 9.82 -0.60 -7.51
N GLU A 26 9.14 -1.68 -7.08
CA GLU A 26 9.11 -2.14 -5.69
C GLU A 26 10.51 -2.39 -5.14
N ALA A 27 11.41 -2.93 -5.96
CA ALA A 27 12.80 -3.21 -5.57
C ALA A 27 13.58 -1.92 -5.28
N ILE A 28 13.32 -0.86 -6.06
CA ILE A 28 13.93 0.46 -5.83
C ILE A 28 13.43 1.03 -4.49
N ILE A 29 12.13 0.96 -4.23
CA ILE A 29 11.55 1.41 -2.96
C ILE A 29 12.10 0.61 -1.78
N GLY A 30 12.19 -0.72 -1.91
CA GLY A 30 12.79 -1.59 -0.90
C GLY A 30 14.27 -1.30 -0.64
N LEU A 31 15.04 -0.99 -1.69
CA LEU A 31 16.44 -0.57 -1.58
C LEU A 31 16.57 0.78 -0.88
N MET A 32 15.71 1.75 -1.24
CA MET A 32 15.64 3.05 -0.57
C MET A 32 15.30 2.87 0.91
N ALA A 33 14.30 2.06 1.24
CA ALA A 33 13.91 1.74 2.61
C ALA A 33 15.06 1.14 3.42
N LYS A 34 15.83 0.21 2.83
CA LYS A 34 17.03 -0.35 3.44
C LYS A 34 18.10 0.72 3.70
N HIS A 35 18.36 1.62 2.75
CA HIS A 35 19.32 2.72 2.94
C HIS A 35 18.88 3.72 4.00
N ILE A 36 17.58 4.00 4.12
CA ILE A 36 17.01 4.83 5.18
C ILE A 36 17.21 4.14 6.54
N LEU A 37 16.92 2.84 6.64
CA LEU A 37 17.10 2.05 7.86
C LEU A 37 18.58 2.01 8.31
N GLU A 38 19.51 1.89 7.36
CA GLU A 38 20.96 1.94 7.61
C GLU A 38 21.48 3.35 7.93
N GLY A 39 20.62 4.38 7.90
CA GLY A 39 21.01 5.78 8.13
C GLY A 39 21.95 6.35 7.06
N ARG A 40 22.00 5.73 5.87
CA ARG A 40 22.96 6.09 4.82
C ARG A 40 22.47 7.23 3.94
N TYR A 41 21.19 7.21 3.58
CA TYR A 41 20.63 8.19 2.65
C TYR A 41 19.15 8.43 2.92
N PHE A 42 18.73 9.70 2.83
CA PHE A 42 17.36 10.16 3.06
C PHE A 42 16.80 10.78 1.77
N PRO A 43 16.29 9.95 0.85
CA PRO A 43 15.79 10.44 -0.43
C PRO A 43 14.51 11.24 -0.26
N PHE A 44 14.34 12.26 -1.10
CA PHE A 44 13.07 13.00 -1.24
C PHE A 44 12.28 12.57 -2.48
N TYR A 45 12.95 12.00 -3.48
CA TYR A 45 12.38 11.45 -4.71
C TYR A 45 12.82 10.00 -4.89
N MET A 46 12.11 9.27 -5.76
CA MET A 46 12.51 7.91 -6.13
C MET A 46 13.91 7.89 -6.76
N TYR A 47 14.73 6.89 -6.43
CA TYR A 47 16.05 6.77 -7.03
C TYR A 47 15.97 6.66 -8.56
N GLY A 48 16.83 7.42 -9.25
CA GLY A 48 16.85 7.48 -10.71
C GLY A 48 15.79 8.40 -11.33
N GLN A 49 14.93 9.04 -10.53
CA GLN A 49 13.91 9.97 -11.01
C GLN A 49 13.97 11.29 -10.24
N ALA A 50 13.85 12.41 -10.95
CA ALA A 50 13.74 13.75 -10.34
C ALA A 50 12.30 14.11 -9.95
N TYR A 51 11.40 13.12 -9.93
CA TYR A 51 9.99 13.24 -9.62
C TYR A 51 9.55 12.02 -8.80
N ASN A 52 8.27 11.96 -8.41
CA ASN A 52 7.72 10.90 -7.55
C ASN A 52 8.21 10.95 -6.09
N ALA A 53 7.82 12.01 -5.38
CA ALA A 53 8.04 12.11 -3.93
C ALA A 53 7.18 11.13 -3.11
N GLY A 54 6.10 10.59 -3.70
CA GLY A 54 5.25 9.57 -3.07
C GLY A 54 6.03 8.28 -2.76
N ALA A 55 6.81 7.79 -3.72
CA ALA A 55 7.66 6.61 -3.54
C ALA A 55 8.73 6.79 -2.44
N ALA A 56 9.21 8.02 -2.22
CA ALA A 56 10.12 8.29 -1.10
C ALA A 56 9.38 8.13 0.24
N TRP A 57 8.15 8.63 0.34
CA TRP A 57 7.31 8.47 1.54
C TRP A 57 6.98 7.00 1.83
N GLU A 58 6.71 6.23 0.79
CA GLU A 58 6.54 4.78 0.86
C GLU A 58 7.82 4.10 1.37
N ALA A 59 9.00 4.51 0.90
CA ALA A 59 10.28 3.99 1.39
C ALA A 59 10.53 4.30 2.87
N TYR A 60 10.11 5.47 3.38
CA TYR A 60 10.19 5.77 4.82
C TYR A 60 9.27 4.87 5.65
N LEU A 61 8.04 4.65 5.19
CA LEU A 61 7.09 3.77 5.88
C LEU A 61 7.56 2.31 5.85
N ALA A 62 8.11 1.87 4.72
CA ALA A 62 8.74 0.56 4.58
C ALA A 62 10.00 0.42 5.45
N ALA A 63 10.81 1.47 5.61
CA ALA A 63 11.97 1.46 6.49
C ALA A 63 11.55 1.25 7.95
N ALA A 64 10.46 1.90 8.38
CA ALA A 64 9.88 1.66 9.70
C ALA A 64 9.39 0.20 9.83
N ALA A 65 8.71 -0.34 8.82
CA ALA A 65 8.30 -1.74 8.83
C ALA A 65 9.50 -2.71 8.86
N PHE A 66 10.58 -2.42 8.13
CA PHE A 66 11.81 -3.20 8.15
C PHE A 66 12.52 -3.17 9.50
N ALA A 67 12.40 -2.07 10.26
CA ALA A 67 12.94 -1.99 11.61
C ALA A 67 12.26 -2.98 12.58
N PHE A 68 10.94 -3.24 12.41
CA PHE A 68 10.18 -4.15 13.27
C PHE A 68 10.20 -5.61 12.81
N PHE A 69 10.10 -5.85 11.50
CA PHE A 69 9.90 -7.20 10.92
C PHE A 69 11.11 -7.72 10.13
N GLY A 70 12.17 -6.93 10.02
CA GLY A 70 13.34 -7.23 9.19
C GLY A 70 13.15 -6.83 7.72
N VAL A 71 14.25 -6.83 6.97
CA VAL A 71 14.24 -6.50 5.53
C VAL A 71 13.67 -7.69 4.75
N GLY A 72 12.60 -7.46 4.00
CA GLY A 72 12.00 -8.51 3.18
C GLY A 72 10.81 -8.03 2.35
N VAL A 73 10.37 -8.89 1.43
CA VAL A 73 9.24 -8.60 0.52
C VAL A 73 7.94 -8.47 1.30
N LEU A 74 7.75 -9.31 2.32
CA LEU A 74 6.52 -9.33 3.10
C LEU A 74 6.26 -8.00 3.85
N PRO A 75 7.20 -7.44 4.63
CA PRO A 75 6.99 -6.14 5.27
C PRO A 75 6.84 -4.98 4.27
N LEU A 76 7.52 -5.04 3.12
CA LEU A 76 7.36 -4.05 2.05
C LEU A 76 5.92 -4.05 1.49
N LYS A 77 5.41 -5.22 1.10
CA LYS A 77 4.05 -5.34 0.54
C LYS A 77 2.96 -5.14 1.60
N ALA A 78 3.21 -5.52 2.85
CA ALA A 78 2.29 -5.27 3.96
C ALA A 78 2.06 -3.77 4.16
N CYS A 79 3.12 -2.95 4.05
CA CYS A 79 3.04 -1.50 4.13
C CYS A 79 2.06 -0.93 3.09
N MET A 80 2.16 -1.37 1.84
CA MET A 80 1.27 -0.94 0.76
C MET A 80 -0.18 -1.35 0.99
N VAL A 81 -0.42 -2.56 1.50
CA VAL A 81 -1.77 -3.00 1.84
C VAL A 81 -2.37 -2.17 2.98
N VAL A 82 -1.59 -1.82 3.99
CA VAL A 82 -2.05 -0.93 5.09
C VAL A 82 -2.45 0.43 4.54
N LEU A 83 -1.62 1.05 3.69
CA LEU A 83 -1.93 2.36 3.11
C LEU A 83 -3.19 2.31 2.24
N SER A 84 -3.36 1.23 1.47
CA SER A 84 -4.54 1.02 0.65
C SER A 84 -5.82 0.83 1.48
N LEU A 85 -5.74 0.08 2.60
CA LEU A 85 -6.86 -0.07 3.53
C LEU A 85 -7.20 1.25 4.22
N LEU A 86 -6.19 2.05 4.58
CA LEU A 86 -6.39 3.39 5.12
C LEU A 86 -7.12 4.27 4.11
N CYS A 87 -6.69 4.29 2.85
CA CYS A 87 -7.35 5.02 1.78
C CYS A 87 -8.83 4.61 1.63
N LEU A 88 -9.11 3.30 1.58
CA LEU A 88 -10.47 2.78 1.52
C LEU A 88 -11.31 3.21 2.73
N SER A 89 -10.70 3.23 3.93
CA SER A 89 -11.38 3.65 5.16
C SER A 89 -11.72 5.14 5.15
N LEU A 90 -10.80 5.99 4.69
CA LEU A 90 -11.01 7.43 4.56
C LEU A 90 -12.07 7.75 3.51
N PHE A 91 -12.04 7.03 2.38
CA PHE A 91 -13.05 7.14 1.33
C PHE A 91 -14.44 6.82 1.87
N TYR A 92 -14.58 5.73 2.63
CA TYR A 92 -15.85 5.37 3.26
C TYR A 92 -16.32 6.40 4.29
N CYS A 93 -15.42 6.89 5.16
CA CYS A 93 -15.73 7.95 6.12
C CYS A 93 -16.18 9.24 5.43
N MET A 94 -15.56 9.58 4.29
CA MET A 94 -15.98 10.71 3.46
C MET A 94 -17.39 10.47 2.90
N CYS A 95 -17.66 9.29 2.33
CA CYS A 95 -18.97 8.96 1.80
C CYS A 95 -20.07 8.98 2.87
N LEU A 96 -19.78 8.54 4.10
CA LEU A 96 -20.72 8.62 5.23
C LEU A 96 -21.05 10.06 5.64
N LYS A 97 -20.13 11.01 5.43
CA LYS A 97 -20.39 12.43 5.71
C LYS A 97 -21.23 13.11 4.62
N LEU A 98 -21.19 12.60 3.39
CA LEU A 98 -21.88 13.20 2.25
C LEU A 98 -23.21 12.50 1.90
N TYR A 99 -23.35 11.21 2.21
CA TYR A 99 -24.46 10.37 1.77
C TYR A 99 -24.94 9.42 2.86
N ASP A 100 -26.08 8.78 2.58
CA ASP A 100 -26.66 7.74 3.42
C ASP A 100 -25.76 6.49 3.52
N GLN A 101 -25.90 5.73 4.60
CA GLN A 101 -25.00 4.61 4.94
C GLN A 101 -24.98 3.53 3.85
N ARG A 102 -26.11 3.28 3.19
CA ARG A 102 -26.22 2.30 2.09
C ARG A 102 -25.42 2.73 0.87
N THR A 103 -25.52 4.00 0.50
CA THR A 103 -24.80 4.58 -0.63
C THR A 103 -23.30 4.60 -0.37
N ALA A 104 -22.88 4.92 0.86
CA ALA A 104 -21.48 4.87 1.26
C ALA A 104 -20.89 3.45 1.20
N LEU A 105 -21.65 2.44 1.63
CA LEU A 105 -21.25 1.04 1.53
C LEU A 105 -21.12 0.58 0.08
N LEU A 106 -22.07 0.93 -0.78
CA LEU A 106 -22.02 0.61 -2.21
C LEU A 106 -20.84 1.28 -2.90
N ALA A 107 -20.61 2.57 -2.62
CA ALA A 107 -19.47 3.31 -3.17
C ALA A 107 -18.13 2.68 -2.76
N ALA A 108 -17.98 2.32 -1.47
CA ALA A 108 -16.78 1.66 -0.98
C ALA A 108 -16.59 0.25 -1.58
N ALA A 109 -17.68 -0.50 -1.78
CA ALA A 109 -17.63 -1.81 -2.44
C ALA A 109 -17.18 -1.69 -3.91
N VAL A 110 -17.77 -0.73 -4.64
CA VAL A 110 -17.39 -0.43 -6.03
C VAL A 110 -15.92 0.01 -6.10
N PHE A 111 -15.47 0.89 -5.22
CA PHE A 111 -14.08 1.32 -5.16
C PHE A 111 -13.11 0.16 -4.86
N ALA A 112 -13.48 -0.74 -3.97
CA ALA A 112 -12.66 -1.92 -3.64
C ALA A 112 -12.59 -2.95 -4.78
N LEU A 113 -13.66 -3.09 -5.56
CA LEU A 113 -13.82 -4.08 -6.62
C LEU A 113 -13.43 -3.57 -8.01
N LEU A 114 -13.14 -2.28 -8.18
CA LEU A 114 -12.81 -1.72 -9.49
C LEU A 114 -11.48 -2.31 -10.02
N PRO A 115 -11.48 -2.96 -11.20
CA PRO A 115 -10.31 -3.64 -11.76
C PRO A 115 -9.04 -2.78 -11.95
N PRO A 116 -9.13 -1.48 -12.31
CA PRO A 116 -7.93 -0.63 -12.40
C PRO A 116 -7.22 -0.48 -11.06
N LEU A 117 -7.98 -0.44 -9.96
CA LEU A 117 -7.45 -0.37 -8.61
C LEU A 117 -6.92 -1.73 -8.14
N LEU A 118 -7.54 -2.85 -8.53
CA LEU A 118 -6.98 -4.18 -8.24
C LEU A 118 -5.61 -4.34 -8.91
N LYS A 119 -5.46 -3.96 -10.19
CA LYS A 119 -4.18 -4.06 -10.90
C LYS A 119 -3.09 -3.18 -10.25
N TRP A 120 -3.40 -1.93 -9.91
CA TRP A 120 -2.44 -1.03 -9.24
C TRP A 120 -2.13 -1.45 -7.80
N HIS A 121 -3.07 -1.97 -7.02
CA HIS A 121 -2.77 -2.45 -5.66
C HIS A 121 -1.97 -3.76 -5.62
N PHE A 122 -1.87 -4.47 -6.75
CA PHE A 122 -1.07 -5.70 -6.87
C PHE A 122 0.22 -5.52 -7.68
N GLN A 123 0.40 -4.40 -8.39
CA GLN A 123 1.57 -4.12 -9.24
C GLN A 123 2.33 -2.84 -8.85
N VAL A 124 2.07 -2.27 -7.67
CA VAL A 124 2.85 -1.15 -7.12
C VAL A 124 3.82 -1.65 -6.07
#